data_AF-A0A3L7AHQ6-F1
#
_entry.id   AF-A0A3L7AHQ6-F1
#
_cell.length_a   1.000
_cell.length_b   1.000
_cell.length_c   1.000
_cell.angle_alpha   90.00
_cell.angle_beta   90.00
_cell.angle_gamma   90.00
#
_symmetry.space_group_name_H-M   'P 1'
#
loop_
_entity.id
_entity.type
_entity.pdbx_description
1 polymer ?
#
loop_
_entity_poly.entity_id
_entity_poly.type
_entity_poly.pdbx_seq_one_letter_code
_entity_poly.pdbx_strand_id
1 'polypeptide(L)'
;MPEDYQPFVRGILRVALYAGITAFLFLLMYVDAVTTGTFGETSLVEIAQSVTLFVITAIFVSCALRISALTRSAWLLATFVAASLIRENDIWLDMLHEEGWQIAVTPVIAAGLFYTFRHRAAFLAEQKAFTESTAFGLFVGSLLTTYVFSRLFGMGRFWQAVMQDDYLRPIKDMSEECLELFGYGLMLCAAIEFVALARRLAAETGRPALAPRAA
;
A
#
# COMPACT_ATOMS: atom_id res chain seq x y z
N MET A 1 -21.49 25.29 -5.97
CA MET A 1 -22.14 24.68 -4.78
C MET A 1 -21.74 25.51 -3.57
N PRO A 2 -22.64 25.71 -2.59
CA PRO A 2 -22.29 26.36 -1.32
C PRO A 2 -21.07 25.67 -0.69
N GLU A 3 -20.14 26.44 -0.11
CA GLU A 3 -18.88 25.92 0.46
C GLU A 3 -19.11 24.81 1.52
N ASP A 4 -20.27 24.83 2.17
CA ASP A 4 -20.69 23.87 3.19
C ASP A 4 -20.77 22.41 2.70
N TYR A 5 -20.98 22.18 1.39
CA TYR A 5 -21.09 20.81 0.85
C TYR A 5 -19.76 20.21 0.41
N GLN A 6 -18.68 21.00 0.34
CA GLN A 6 -17.39 20.52 -0.16
C GLN A 6 -16.79 19.34 0.64
N PRO A 7 -16.90 19.28 1.99
CA PRO A 7 -16.46 18.09 2.74
C PRO A 7 -17.26 16.84 2.38
N PHE A 8 -18.58 16.98 2.22
CA PHE A 8 -19.47 15.87 1.87
C PHE A 8 -19.16 15.31 0.47
N VAL A 9 -19.04 16.19 -0.53
CA VAL A 9 -18.69 15.79 -1.91
C VAL A 9 -17.33 15.08 -1.95
N ARG A 10 -16.32 15.60 -1.24
CA ARG A 10 -15.00 14.92 -1.13
C ARG A 10 -15.12 13.53 -0.50
N GLY A 11 -15.98 13.38 0.53
CA GLY A 11 -16.29 12.09 1.13
C GLY A 11 -16.87 11.10 0.11
N ILE A 12 -17.87 11.51 -0.67
CA ILE A 12 -18.47 10.66 -1.71
C ILE A 12 -17.45 10.26 -2.77
N LEU A 13 -16.63 11.21 -3.24
CA LEU A 13 -15.61 10.92 -4.24
C LEU A 13 -14.56 9.92 -3.74
N ARG A 14 -14.19 9.99 -2.46
CA ARG A 14 -13.31 9.00 -1.81
C ARG A 14 -13.95 7.63 -1.79
N VAL A 15 -15.20 7.52 -1.34
CA VAL A 15 -15.93 6.24 -1.32
C VAL A 15 -16.03 5.65 -2.72
N ALA A 16 -16.38 6.45 -3.72
CA ALA A 16 -16.46 6.01 -5.11
C ALA A 16 -15.10 5.54 -5.64
N LEU A 17 -14.01 6.25 -5.32
CA LEU A 17 -12.66 5.85 -5.69
C LEU A 17 -12.27 4.52 -5.05
N TYR A 18 -12.45 4.37 -3.73
CA TYR A 18 -12.10 3.15 -3.02
C TYR A 18 -12.92 1.96 -3.52
N ALA A 19 -14.23 2.15 -3.70
CA ALA A 19 -15.11 1.13 -4.25
C ALA A 19 -14.70 0.75 -5.68
N GLY A 20 -14.31 1.72 -6.50
CA GLY A 20 -13.80 1.47 -7.86
C GLY A 20 -12.52 0.64 -7.87
N ILE A 21 -11.56 0.97 -6.99
CA ILE A 21 -10.32 0.19 -6.83
C ILE A 21 -10.65 -1.23 -6.38
N THR A 22 -11.48 -1.40 -5.35
CA THR A 22 -11.87 -2.72 -4.84
C THR A 22 -12.61 -3.55 -5.90
N ALA A 23 -13.56 -2.95 -6.62
CA ALA A 23 -14.30 -3.63 -7.68
C ALA A 23 -13.39 -4.05 -8.84
N PHE A 24 -12.42 -3.21 -9.20
CA PHE A 24 -11.44 -3.53 -10.23
C PHE A 24 -10.53 -4.69 -9.81
N LEU A 25 -10.00 -4.68 -8.60
CA LEU A 25 -9.16 -5.78 -8.10
C LEU A 25 -9.96 -7.09 -8.00
N PHE A 26 -11.20 -7.03 -7.54
CA PHE A 26 -12.08 -8.20 -7.53
C PHE A 26 -12.38 -8.73 -8.94
N LEU A 27 -12.52 -7.84 -9.93
CA LEU A 27 -12.69 -8.26 -11.32
C LEU A 27 -11.46 -9.04 -11.82
N LEU A 28 -10.24 -8.62 -11.46
CA LEU A 28 -9.03 -9.37 -11.80
C LEU A 28 -9.03 -10.76 -11.14
N MET A 29 -9.36 -10.83 -9.85
CA MET A 29 -9.49 -12.11 -9.13
C MET A 29 -10.53 -13.03 -9.77
N TYR A 30 -11.69 -12.47 -10.17
CA TYR A 30 -12.76 -13.22 -10.80
C TYR A 30 -12.37 -13.75 -12.19
N VAL A 31 -11.72 -12.92 -13.01
CA VAL A 31 -11.22 -13.33 -14.33
C VAL A 31 -10.20 -14.45 -14.16
N ASP A 32 -9.29 -14.33 -13.20
CA ASP A 32 -8.31 -15.37 -12.91
C ASP A 32 -8.98 -16.67 -12.46
N ALA A 33 -9.90 -16.60 -11.49
CA ALA A 33 -10.61 -17.77 -10.98
C ALA A 33 -11.39 -18.52 -12.07
N VAL A 34 -11.96 -17.81 -13.05
CA VAL A 34 -12.68 -18.42 -14.18
C VAL A 34 -11.72 -19.01 -15.23
N THR A 35 -10.53 -18.44 -15.41
CA THR A 35 -9.60 -18.83 -16.49
C THR A 35 -8.60 -19.91 -16.07
N THR A 36 -8.03 -19.81 -14.87
CA THR A 36 -6.98 -20.71 -14.37
C THR A 36 -7.51 -21.70 -13.33
N GLY A 37 -8.55 -21.31 -12.57
CA GLY A 37 -9.11 -22.13 -11.49
C GLY A 37 -8.20 -22.29 -10.26
N THR A 38 -6.98 -21.75 -10.32
CA THR A 38 -5.97 -21.78 -9.25
C THR A 38 -5.11 -20.52 -9.32
N PHE A 39 -4.82 -19.90 -8.18
CA PHE A 39 -3.88 -18.77 -8.11
C PHE A 39 -2.47 -19.32 -7.87
N GLY A 40 -1.78 -19.65 -8.97
CA GLY A 40 -0.35 -20.02 -8.94
C GLY A 40 0.55 -18.84 -9.31
N GLU A 41 1.87 -19.08 -9.39
CA GLU A 41 2.93 -18.06 -9.57
C GLU A 41 2.84 -17.22 -10.87
N THR A 42 2.06 -17.68 -11.86
CA THR A 42 1.83 -16.98 -13.14
C THR A 42 0.38 -16.50 -13.29
N SER A 43 -0.35 -16.47 -12.17
CA SER A 43 -1.74 -16.05 -12.13
C SER A 43 -1.89 -14.55 -12.37
N LEU A 44 -3.07 -14.14 -12.80
CA LEU A 44 -3.38 -12.71 -12.99
C LEU A 44 -3.35 -11.96 -11.65
N VAL A 45 -3.68 -12.64 -10.54
CA VAL A 45 -3.61 -12.10 -9.18
C VAL A 45 -2.18 -11.73 -8.79
N GLU A 46 -1.20 -12.60 -9.02
CA GLU A 46 0.24 -12.36 -8.80
C GLU A 46 0.76 -11.14 -9.59
N ILE A 47 0.39 -11.09 -10.87
CA ILE A 47 0.73 -9.94 -11.73
C ILE A 47 0.07 -8.66 -11.18
N ALA A 48 -1.18 -8.74 -10.73
CA ALA A 48 -1.90 -7.61 -10.17
C ALA A 48 -1.29 -7.13 -8.85
N GLN A 49 -0.83 -8.04 -7.97
CA GLN A 49 -0.10 -7.72 -6.74
C GLN A 49 1.18 -6.93 -7.09
N SER A 50 2.00 -7.47 -7.98
CA SER A 50 3.25 -6.83 -8.44
C SER A 50 3.03 -5.46 -9.09
N VAL A 51 2.05 -5.34 -10.00
CA VAL A 51 1.70 -4.06 -10.63
C VAL A 51 1.19 -3.04 -9.60
N THR A 52 0.35 -3.48 -8.65
CA THR A 52 -0.18 -2.61 -7.60
C THR A 52 0.94 -2.08 -6.71
N LEU A 53 1.84 -2.95 -6.26
CA LEU A 53 3.03 -2.59 -5.47
C LEU A 53 3.96 -1.64 -6.22
N PHE A 54 4.19 -1.86 -7.52
CA PHE A 54 4.97 -0.97 -8.37
C PHE A 54 4.33 0.42 -8.45
N VAL A 55 3.02 0.52 -8.68
CA VAL A 55 2.30 1.79 -8.73
C VAL A 55 2.39 2.53 -7.39
N ILE A 56 2.19 1.84 -6.27
CA ILE A 56 2.29 2.42 -4.93
C ILE A 56 3.71 2.95 -4.69
N THR A 57 4.73 2.17 -5.04
CA THR A 57 6.14 2.59 -4.94
C THR A 57 6.38 3.85 -5.76
N ALA A 58 5.93 3.89 -7.01
CA ALA A 58 6.06 5.05 -7.89
C ALA A 58 5.34 6.29 -7.33
N ILE A 59 4.18 6.13 -6.70
CA ILE A 59 3.46 7.21 -6.02
C ILE A 59 4.28 7.79 -4.87
N PHE A 60 4.81 6.95 -3.97
CA PHE A 60 5.59 7.43 -2.83
C PHE A 60 6.92 8.06 -3.26
N VAL A 61 7.63 7.47 -4.22
CA VAL A 61 8.85 8.07 -4.79
C VAL A 61 8.53 9.42 -5.43
N SER A 62 7.46 9.50 -6.23
CA SER A 62 7.04 10.76 -6.86
C SER A 62 6.67 11.82 -5.81
N CYS A 63 6.00 11.42 -4.73
CA CYS A 63 5.68 12.31 -3.62
C CYS A 63 6.95 12.83 -2.95
N ALA A 64 7.90 11.94 -2.65
CA ALA A 64 9.16 12.29 -2.01
C ALA A 64 10.03 13.23 -2.86
N LEU A 65 9.98 13.09 -4.19
CA LEU A 65 10.75 13.93 -5.11
C LEU A 65 10.09 15.28 -5.40
N ARG A 66 8.76 15.37 -5.40
CA ARG A 66 8.02 16.55 -5.90
C ARG A 66 7.35 17.39 -4.83
N ILE A 67 7.15 16.86 -3.62
CA ILE A 67 6.43 17.52 -2.54
C ILE A 67 7.36 17.66 -1.33
N SER A 68 7.56 18.89 -0.88
CA SER A 68 8.48 19.22 0.23
C SER A 68 7.95 18.82 1.61
N ALA A 69 6.64 18.60 1.73
CA ALA A 69 6.01 18.12 2.95
C ALA A 69 6.00 16.58 2.99
N LEU A 70 6.22 16.02 4.19
CA LEU A 70 6.23 14.57 4.46
C LEU A 70 7.25 13.78 3.61
N THR A 71 8.32 14.43 3.13
CA THR A 71 9.29 13.80 2.24
C THR A 71 9.99 12.60 2.87
N ARG A 72 10.28 12.63 4.18
CA ARG A 72 11.02 11.55 4.86
C ARG A 72 10.09 10.38 5.13
N SER A 73 8.85 10.65 5.54
CA SER A 73 7.80 9.62 5.61
C SER A 73 7.58 8.99 4.23
N ALA A 74 7.50 9.77 3.16
CA ALA A 74 7.33 9.25 1.80
C ALA A 74 8.48 8.33 1.37
N TRP A 75 9.74 8.69 1.65
CA TRP A 75 10.89 7.81 1.37
C TRP A 75 10.83 6.50 2.14
N LEU A 76 10.49 6.54 3.44
CA LEU A 76 10.37 5.33 4.24
C LEU A 76 9.25 4.41 3.72
N LEU A 77 8.10 4.96 3.37
CA LEU A 77 6.99 4.20 2.80
C LEU A 77 7.33 3.65 1.41
N ALA A 78 8.04 4.41 0.58
CA ALA A 78 8.57 3.93 -0.69
C ALA A 78 9.53 2.76 -0.49
N THR A 79 10.45 2.84 0.47
CA THR A 79 11.38 1.75 0.80
C THR A 79 10.62 0.49 1.22
N PHE A 80 9.62 0.63 2.10
CA PHE A 80 8.83 -0.50 2.57
C PHE A 80 8.12 -1.19 1.40
N VAL A 81 7.38 -0.43 0.58
CA VAL A 81 6.60 -1.01 -0.52
C VAL A 81 7.51 -1.55 -1.63
N ALA A 82 8.65 -0.90 -1.90
CA ALA A 82 9.64 -1.42 -2.83
C ALA A 82 10.24 -2.74 -2.35
N ALA A 83 10.48 -2.89 -1.05
CA ALA A 83 10.93 -4.15 -0.48
C ALA A 83 9.86 -5.25 -0.62
N SER A 84 8.59 -4.91 -0.39
CA SER A 84 7.47 -5.82 -0.64
C SER A 84 7.37 -6.23 -2.11
N LEU A 85 7.56 -5.29 -3.05
CA LEU A 85 7.57 -5.59 -4.49
C LEU A 85 8.66 -6.59 -4.86
N ILE A 86 9.88 -6.39 -4.34
CA ILE A 86 11.00 -7.32 -4.54
C ILE A 86 10.66 -8.69 -3.96
N ARG A 87 10.06 -8.71 -2.75
CA ARG A 87 9.66 -9.95 -2.08
C ARG A 87 8.56 -10.71 -2.82
N GLU A 88 7.63 -10.01 -3.46
CA GLU A 88 6.57 -10.60 -4.28
C GLU A 88 7.15 -11.27 -5.54
N ASN A 89 8.26 -10.75 -6.04
CA ASN A 89 8.94 -11.26 -7.24
C ASN A 89 10.14 -12.14 -6.89
N ASP A 90 10.14 -12.77 -5.71
CA ASP A 90 11.28 -13.54 -5.20
C ASP A 90 11.64 -14.70 -6.12
N ILE A 91 10.65 -15.45 -6.58
CA ILE A 91 10.84 -16.61 -7.48
C ILE A 91 11.60 -16.22 -8.75
N TRP A 92 11.22 -15.12 -9.39
CA TRP A 92 11.88 -14.64 -10.62
C TRP A 92 13.32 -14.18 -10.38
N LEU A 93 13.58 -13.58 -9.22
CA LEU A 93 14.93 -13.14 -8.85
C LEU A 93 15.82 -14.32 -8.48
N ASP A 94 15.26 -15.34 -7.82
CA ASP A 94 16.00 -16.52 -7.40
C ASP A 94 16.36 -17.44 -8.58
N MET A 95 15.66 -17.33 -9.72
CA MET A 95 16.09 -17.95 -10.97
C MET A 95 17.42 -17.37 -11.51
N LEU A 96 17.76 -16.12 -11.17
CA LEU A 96 19.00 -15.47 -11.61
C LEU A 96 20.18 -15.78 -10.67
N HIS A 97 19.90 -15.95 -9.38
CA HIS A 97 20.89 -16.23 -8.33
C HIS A 97 20.19 -16.84 -7.11
N GLU A 98 20.80 -17.80 -6.41
CA GLU A 98 20.18 -18.52 -5.27
C GLU A 98 19.67 -17.62 -4.13
N GLU A 99 20.19 -16.39 -4.02
CA GLU A 99 19.78 -15.36 -3.07
C GLU A 99 19.40 -14.04 -3.78
N GLY A 100 18.81 -14.16 -4.96
CA GLY A 100 18.58 -13.04 -5.88
C GLY A 100 17.72 -11.95 -5.25
N TRP A 101 16.62 -12.32 -4.59
CA TRP A 101 15.75 -11.32 -3.95
C TRP A 101 16.39 -10.70 -2.72
N GLN A 102 17.17 -11.44 -1.93
CA GLN A 102 17.88 -10.93 -0.76
C GLN A 102 18.93 -9.90 -1.18
N ILE A 103 19.68 -10.19 -2.25
CA ILE A 103 20.67 -9.27 -2.82
C ILE A 103 19.99 -7.99 -3.33
N ALA A 104 18.82 -8.10 -3.95
CA ALA A 104 18.06 -6.95 -4.45
C ALA A 104 17.46 -6.10 -3.32
N VAL A 105 16.85 -6.73 -2.31
CA VAL A 105 16.10 -6.02 -1.26
C VAL A 105 17.02 -5.35 -0.22
N THR A 106 18.16 -5.98 0.08
CA THR A 106 19.09 -5.49 1.11
C THR A 106 19.55 -4.04 0.90
N PRO A 107 20.06 -3.62 -0.27
CA PRO A 107 20.47 -2.24 -0.48
C PRO A 107 19.30 -1.26 -0.41
N VAL A 108 18.09 -1.66 -0.84
CA VAL A 108 16.88 -0.83 -0.78
C VAL A 108 16.52 -0.52 0.67
N ILE A 109 16.43 -1.57 1.51
CA ILE A 109 16.14 -1.41 2.94
C ILE A 109 17.27 -0.63 3.62
N ALA A 110 18.53 -0.96 3.37
CA ALA A 110 19.67 -0.30 3.99
C ALA A 110 19.70 1.20 3.67
N ALA A 111 19.50 1.58 2.40
CA ALA A 111 19.48 2.98 1.99
C ALA A 111 18.31 3.76 2.61
N GLY A 112 17.11 3.18 2.60
CA GLY A 112 15.92 3.81 3.17
C GLY A 112 16.00 4.00 4.69
N LEU A 113 16.47 2.97 5.41
CA LEU A 113 16.68 3.05 6.85
C LEU A 113 17.80 4.03 7.20
N PHE A 114 18.92 4.01 6.46
CA PHE A 114 20.01 4.96 6.64
C PHE A 114 19.53 6.41 6.44
N TYR A 115 18.79 6.68 5.37
CA TYR A 115 18.23 8.01 5.09
C TYR A 115 17.28 8.46 6.22
N THR A 116 16.36 7.59 6.63
CA THR A 116 15.40 7.88 7.71
C THR A 116 16.14 8.16 9.03
N PHE A 117 17.14 7.35 9.37
CA PHE A 117 17.95 7.53 10.58
C PHE A 117 18.75 8.83 10.56
N ARG A 118 19.38 9.15 9.42
CA ARG A 118 20.16 10.39 9.23
C ARG A 118 19.31 11.66 9.39
N HIS A 119 18.01 11.56 9.10
CA HIS A 119 17.03 12.66 9.16
C HIS A 119 15.96 12.46 10.25
N ARG A 120 16.24 11.64 11.27
CA ARG A 120 15.27 11.22 12.30
C ARG A 120 14.48 12.35 12.97
N ALA A 121 15.11 13.50 13.23
CA ALA A 121 14.43 14.63 13.86
C ALA A 121 13.34 15.23 12.95
N ALA A 122 13.65 15.38 11.65
CA ALA A 122 12.67 15.86 10.67
C ALA A 122 11.59 14.81 10.41
N PHE A 123 11.97 13.54 10.33
CA PHE A 123 11.01 12.43 10.22
C PHE A 123 10.02 12.42 11.39
N LEU A 124 10.49 12.48 12.64
CA LEU A 124 9.61 12.49 13.81
C LEU A 124 8.66 13.70 13.83
N ALA A 125 9.08 14.85 13.29
CA ALA A 125 8.20 16.00 13.13
C ALA A 125 7.10 15.76 12.08
N GLU A 126 7.42 15.09 10.98
CA GLU A 126 6.44 14.68 9.94
C GLU A 126 5.40 13.69 10.48
N GLN A 127 5.79 12.81 11.41
CA GLN A 127 4.90 11.79 11.96
C GLN A 127 3.68 12.36 12.67
N LYS A 128 3.79 13.51 13.35
CA LYS A 128 2.63 14.13 14.04
C LYS A 128 1.46 14.36 13.08
N ALA A 129 1.74 14.91 11.90
CA ALA A 129 0.70 15.17 10.89
C ALA A 129 0.26 13.88 10.18
N PHE A 130 1.18 12.93 9.99
CA PHE A 130 0.86 11.67 9.32
C PHE A 130 -0.05 10.78 10.17
N THR A 131 0.25 10.57 11.46
CA THR A 131 -0.49 9.62 12.32
C THR A 131 -1.93 10.03 12.61
N GLU A 132 -2.23 11.33 12.54
CA GLU A 132 -3.59 11.87 12.72
C GLU A 132 -4.41 11.85 11.41
N SER A 133 -3.83 11.34 10.32
CA SER A 133 -4.44 11.38 9.00
C SER A 133 -5.19 10.10 8.63
N THR A 134 -6.15 10.21 7.71
CA THR A 134 -6.81 9.07 7.07
C THR A 134 -5.80 8.16 6.36
N ALA A 135 -4.74 8.72 5.77
CA ALA A 135 -3.71 7.95 5.09
C ALA A 135 -3.03 6.96 6.03
N PHE A 136 -2.73 7.36 7.27
CA PHE A 136 -2.13 6.46 8.26
C PHE A 136 -3.09 5.33 8.66
N GLY A 137 -4.36 5.65 8.93
CA GLY A 137 -5.36 4.62 9.25
C GLY A 137 -5.51 3.57 8.14
N LEU A 138 -5.59 4.01 6.88
CA LEU A 138 -5.64 3.11 5.73
C LEU A 138 -4.36 2.29 5.57
N PHE A 139 -3.19 2.91 5.77
CA PHE A 139 -1.89 2.23 5.66
C PHE A 139 -1.70 1.16 6.74
N VAL A 140 -2.08 1.44 7.98
CA VAL A 140 -2.04 0.43 9.05
C VAL A 140 -3.05 -0.68 8.76
N GLY A 141 -4.25 -0.33 8.31
CA GLY A 141 -5.26 -1.31 7.90
C GLY A 141 -4.77 -2.24 6.78
N SER A 142 -4.11 -1.70 5.76
CA SER A 142 -3.52 -2.50 4.68
C SER A 142 -2.38 -3.38 5.18
N LEU A 143 -1.47 -2.87 6.03
CA LEU A 143 -0.41 -3.69 6.63
C LEU A 143 -0.97 -4.88 7.41
N LEU A 144 -1.96 -4.63 8.26
CA LEU A 144 -2.59 -5.68 9.05
C LEU A 144 -3.33 -6.68 8.14
N THR A 145 -3.96 -6.21 7.07
CA THR A 145 -4.66 -7.09 6.11
C THR A 145 -3.67 -7.99 5.37
N THR A 146 -2.64 -7.41 4.76
CA THR A 146 -1.67 -8.12 3.89
C THR A 146 -0.65 -8.96 4.64
N TYR A 147 -0.14 -8.51 5.80
CA TYR A 147 1.01 -9.18 6.44
C TYR A 147 0.65 -9.95 7.69
N VAL A 148 -0.54 -9.73 8.24
CA VAL A 148 -0.97 -10.38 9.48
C VAL A 148 -2.21 -11.23 9.23
N PHE A 149 -3.30 -10.63 8.78
CA PHE A 149 -4.58 -11.30 8.66
C PHE A 149 -4.60 -12.30 7.51
N SER A 150 -4.08 -11.96 6.33
CA SER A 150 -3.98 -12.90 5.19
C SER A 150 -3.25 -14.18 5.60
N ARG A 151 -2.14 -14.07 6.36
CA ARG A 151 -1.36 -15.21 6.83
C ARG A 151 -2.09 -16.06 7.85
N LEU A 152 -2.79 -15.44 8.79
CA LEU A 152 -3.62 -16.16 9.77
C LEU A 152 -4.79 -16.87 9.08
N PHE A 153 -5.42 -16.19 8.11
CA PHE A 153 -6.52 -16.73 7.32
C PHE A 153 -6.05 -17.82 6.35
N GLY A 154 -4.84 -17.67 5.81
CA GLY A 154 -4.10 -18.64 5.00
C GLY A 154 -3.43 -19.74 5.82
N MET A 155 -3.85 -20.00 7.05
CA MET A 155 -3.32 -21.15 7.79
C MET A 155 -3.98 -22.45 7.30
N GLY A 156 -3.19 -23.41 6.83
CA GLY A 156 -3.71 -24.72 6.41
C GLY A 156 -4.53 -25.43 7.51
N ARG A 157 -4.10 -25.31 8.78
CA ARG A 157 -4.83 -25.87 9.93
C ARG A 157 -6.23 -25.25 10.13
N PHE A 158 -6.39 -23.97 9.83
CA PHE A 158 -7.70 -23.30 9.89
C PHE A 158 -8.65 -23.90 8.86
N TRP A 159 -8.21 -24.01 7.61
CA TRP A 159 -9.03 -24.56 6.53
C TRP A 159 -9.28 -26.06 6.66
N GLN A 160 -8.34 -26.84 7.17
CA GLN A 160 -8.56 -28.24 7.53
C GLN A 160 -9.66 -28.38 8.60
N ALA A 161 -9.68 -27.50 9.59
CA ALA A 161 -10.74 -27.49 10.61
C ALA A 161 -12.10 -27.04 10.04
N VAL A 162 -12.12 -26.13 9.07
CA VAL A 162 -13.36 -25.66 8.43
C VAL A 162 -13.93 -26.69 7.45
N MET A 163 -13.07 -27.31 6.64
CA MET A 163 -13.48 -28.17 5.53
C MET A 163 -13.48 -29.67 5.87
N GLN A 164 -12.80 -30.08 6.95
CA GLN A 164 -12.70 -31.48 7.38
C GLN A 164 -12.24 -32.39 6.22
N ASP A 165 -13.01 -33.44 5.91
CA ASP A 165 -12.69 -34.42 4.87
C ASP A 165 -12.70 -33.83 3.45
N ASP A 166 -13.32 -32.65 3.26
CA ASP A 166 -13.40 -31.94 1.97
C ASP A 166 -12.27 -30.91 1.79
N TYR A 167 -11.18 -30.99 2.55
CA TYR A 167 -10.10 -30.01 2.49
C TYR A 167 -9.43 -29.95 1.09
N LEU A 168 -9.53 -28.79 0.46
CA LEU A 168 -8.87 -28.48 -0.80
C LEU A 168 -7.85 -27.36 -0.59
N ARG A 169 -6.56 -27.71 -0.70
CA ARG A 169 -5.45 -26.75 -0.60
C ARG A 169 -5.62 -25.50 -1.48
N PRO A 170 -6.07 -25.59 -2.75
CA PRO A 170 -6.25 -24.41 -3.59
C PRO A 170 -7.19 -23.35 -3.00
N ILE A 171 -8.21 -23.74 -2.24
CA ILE A 171 -9.14 -22.77 -1.63
C ILE A 171 -8.42 -21.93 -0.57
N LYS A 172 -7.54 -22.58 0.20
CA LYS A 172 -6.72 -21.93 1.21
C LYS A 172 -5.71 -20.96 0.57
N ASP A 173 -5.02 -21.39 -0.48
CA ASP A 173 -4.06 -20.54 -1.20
C ASP A 173 -4.78 -19.36 -1.88
N MET A 174 -5.89 -19.62 -2.60
CA MET A 174 -6.68 -18.57 -3.24
C MET A 174 -7.22 -17.53 -2.26
N SER A 175 -7.58 -17.96 -1.04
CA SER A 175 -8.08 -17.06 0.00
C SER A 175 -6.98 -16.17 0.57
N GLU A 176 -5.75 -16.70 0.70
CA GLU A 176 -4.57 -15.95 1.12
C GLU A 176 -4.23 -14.87 0.07
N GLU A 177 -4.09 -15.26 -1.20
CA GLU A 177 -3.77 -14.34 -2.31
C GLU A 177 -4.83 -13.25 -2.51
N CYS A 178 -6.13 -13.59 -2.39
CA CYS A 178 -7.22 -12.61 -2.45
C CYS A 178 -7.05 -11.51 -1.39
N LEU A 179 -6.72 -11.90 -0.16
CA LEU A 179 -6.57 -10.97 0.95
C LEU A 179 -5.31 -10.12 0.82
N GLU A 180 -4.22 -10.69 0.30
CA GLU A 180 -2.99 -9.96 0.03
C GLU A 180 -3.21 -8.87 -1.03
N LEU A 181 -3.79 -9.23 -2.19
CA LEU A 181 -4.13 -8.25 -3.23
C LEU A 181 -5.14 -7.19 -2.74
N PHE A 182 -6.14 -7.58 -1.94
CA PHE A 182 -7.07 -6.61 -1.35
C PHE A 182 -6.36 -5.64 -0.41
N GLY A 183 -5.46 -6.15 0.44
CA GLY A 183 -4.65 -5.32 1.32
C GLY A 183 -3.73 -4.37 0.54
N TYR A 184 -3.14 -4.80 -0.58
CA TYR A 184 -2.43 -3.90 -1.49
C TYR A 184 -3.35 -2.84 -2.12
N GLY A 185 -4.61 -3.17 -2.42
CA GLY A 185 -5.61 -2.18 -2.82
C GLY A 185 -5.89 -1.10 -1.77
N LEU A 186 -5.98 -1.50 -0.49
CA LEU A 186 -6.08 -0.55 0.63
C LEU A 186 -4.80 0.30 0.76
N MET A 187 -3.63 -0.30 0.53
CA MET A 187 -2.35 0.39 0.52
C MET A 187 -2.29 1.46 -0.58
N LEU A 188 -2.85 1.17 -1.77
CA LEU A 188 -2.99 2.14 -2.85
C LEU A 188 -3.88 3.32 -2.47
N CYS A 189 -5.01 3.04 -1.81
CA CYS A 189 -5.88 4.10 -1.27
C CYS A 189 -5.12 4.96 -0.25
N ALA A 190 -4.34 4.33 0.64
CA ALA A 190 -3.50 5.02 1.62
C ALA A 190 -2.45 5.92 0.94
N ALA A 191 -1.82 5.46 -0.15
CA ALA A 191 -0.84 6.24 -0.91
C ALA A 191 -1.46 7.46 -1.59
N ILE A 192 -2.68 7.33 -2.13
CA ILE A 192 -3.43 8.46 -2.71
C ILE A 192 -3.77 9.49 -1.63
N GLU A 193 -4.28 9.05 -0.47
CA GLU A 193 -4.56 9.94 0.66
C GLU A 193 -3.30 10.60 1.21
N PHE A 194 -2.17 9.87 1.23
CA PHE A 194 -0.88 10.41 1.63
C PHE A 194 -0.45 11.57 0.72
N VAL A 195 -0.57 11.42 -0.60
CA VAL A 195 -0.26 12.50 -1.55
C VAL A 195 -1.20 13.70 -1.35
N ALA A 196 -2.49 13.46 -1.12
CA ALA A 196 -3.45 14.53 -0.84
C ALA A 196 -3.08 15.30 0.44
N LEU A 197 -2.69 14.60 1.49
CA LEU A 197 -2.20 15.18 2.74
C LEU A 197 -0.91 16.00 2.52
N ALA A 198 0.09 15.42 1.85
CA ALA A 198 1.36 16.07 1.60
C ALA A 198 1.18 17.37 0.78
N ARG A 199 0.34 17.34 -0.26
CA ARG A 199 0.00 18.55 -1.05
C ARG A 199 -0.67 19.62 -0.20
N ARG A 200 -1.60 19.23 0.67
CA ARG A 200 -2.29 20.17 1.57
C ARG A 200 -1.30 20.86 2.51
N LEU A 201 -0.42 20.09 3.17
CA LEU A 201 0.57 20.63 4.11
C LEU A 201 1.60 21.54 3.41
N ALA A 202 2.02 21.17 2.20
CA ALA A 202 2.91 22.01 1.40
C ALA A 202 2.25 23.36 1.04
N ALA A 203 0.96 23.35 0.68
CA ALA A 203 0.21 24.57 0.38
C ALA A 203 0.00 25.46 1.62
N GLU A 204 -0.20 24.88 2.80
CA GLU A 204 -0.32 25.62 4.07
C GLU A 204 1.01 26.31 4.45
N THR A 205 2.14 25.64 4.21
CA THR A 205 3.49 26.17 4.50
C THR A 205 3.90 27.28 3.52
N GLY A 206 3.37 27.26 2.29
CA GLY A 206 3.65 28.26 1.25
C GLY A 206 2.76 29.51 1.28
N ARG A 207 1.73 29.58 2.14
CA ARG A 207 0.88 30.78 2.26
C ARG A 207 1.63 31.86 3.07
N PRO A 208 1.81 33.09 2.56
CA PRO A 208 2.35 34.17 3.36
C PRO A 208 1.44 34.43 4.56
N ALA A 209 2.03 34.66 5.73
CA ALA A 209 1.29 35.03 6.94
C ALA A 209 0.44 36.26 6.62
N LEU A 210 -0.89 36.11 6.62
CA LEU A 210 -1.81 37.23 6.45
C LEU A 210 -1.49 38.24 7.55
N ALA A 211 -1.08 39.46 7.15
CA ALA A 211 -0.84 40.56 8.07
C ALA A 211 -2.07 40.73 8.99
N PRO A 212 -1.87 41.05 10.28
CA PRO A 212 -2.97 41.22 11.20
C PRO A 212 -3.94 42.26 10.62
N ARG A 213 -5.22 41.90 10.51
CA ARG A 213 -6.27 42.84 10.11
C ARG A 213 -6.19 44.02 11.06
N ALA A 214 -5.77 45.17 10.54
CA ALA A 214 -5.88 46.43 11.26
C ALA A 214 -7.36 46.63 11.61
N ALA A 215 -7.62 46.74 12.91
CA ALA A 215 -8.92 47.08 13.47
C ALA A 215 -9.27 48.54 13.16
#